data_AF-A0A4Q3UTM2-F1
#
_entry.id   AF-A0A4Q3UTM2-F1
#
_cell.length_a   1.000
_cell.length_b   1.000
_cell.length_c   1.000
_cell.angle_alpha   90.00
_cell.angle_beta   90.00
_cell.angle_gamma   90.00
#
_symmetry.space_group_name_H-M   'P 1'
#
loop_
_entity.id
_entity.type
_entity.pdbx_description
1 polymer ?
#
loop_
_entity_poly.entity_id
_entity_poly.type
_entity_poly.pdbx_seq_one_letter_code
_entity_poly.pdbx_strand_id
1 'polypeptide(L)'
;DFHRRDLFEAIDGGDFPQWDLGVQVVDEEWAAKQPYDVLDATKLIPEEEVPVEIIGRMTLNRNVDNFFAETEQAAFLPSNIIPGIDFSNDPLLQGRLFSYLDTQKSRLGTTNFHQIPINAPKCPFHNFQRDGLMQTLVPTGRANYEPNSLAEAGEDGGPRACPETGFSSFTVNDERNDPSQKLRVRAELFADHYSQARLFYRSQTENEQAHIASALVFELSKVGLDHVRTRVISRLRNIDEDLAKRVADGLAIDLPEKAKAAKAPIDMKLSDALSIQKQAKDTLKGRKVGILFAEGSDKESIDRLKGEIEKAGGTAFLVAPKVGGIKVKGGELKADGQLAGSPSVLFDAVASILMPDAAEKLAKDGAAVQWFMDAFGHCKTIAHCKGTQILLDKANVEPDEGVVPVEDFMKAGAKRHWAREPKVRDLA
;
A
#
# COMPACT_ATOMS: atom_id res chain seq x y z
N ASP A 1 -7.94 -0.07 -13.07
CA ASP A 1 -8.35 -0.68 -11.78
C ASP A 1 -7.43 -1.82 -11.33
N PHE A 2 -6.09 -1.70 -11.41
CA PHE A 2 -5.19 -2.84 -11.14
C PHE A 2 -5.34 -3.42 -9.73
N HIS A 3 -5.12 -2.64 -8.67
CA HIS A 3 -5.25 -3.13 -7.28
C HIS A 3 -6.68 -3.56 -6.91
N ARG A 4 -7.71 -2.87 -7.42
CA ARG A 4 -9.11 -3.24 -7.17
C ARG A 4 -9.43 -4.61 -7.75
N ARG A 5 -9.01 -4.86 -8.99
CA ARG A 5 -9.18 -6.15 -9.67
C ARG A 5 -8.37 -7.24 -8.98
N ASP A 6 -7.12 -6.96 -8.64
CA ASP A 6 -6.23 -7.89 -7.95
C ASP A 6 -6.82 -8.37 -6.62
N LEU A 7 -7.25 -7.45 -5.76
CA LEU A 7 -7.93 -7.78 -4.49
C LEU A 7 -9.19 -8.63 -4.71
N PHE A 8 -10.02 -8.24 -5.69
CA PHE A 8 -11.27 -8.92 -5.97
C PHE A 8 -11.03 -10.35 -6.49
N GLU A 9 -10.14 -10.51 -7.48
CA GLU A 9 -9.75 -11.79 -8.07
C GLU A 9 -9.04 -12.69 -7.06
N ALA A 10 -8.20 -12.15 -6.17
CA ALA A 10 -7.55 -12.91 -5.12
C ALA A 10 -8.57 -13.53 -4.16
N ILE A 11 -9.57 -12.74 -3.73
CA ILE A 11 -10.65 -13.24 -2.87
C ILE A 11 -11.50 -14.28 -3.59
N ASP A 12 -11.91 -14.03 -4.83
CA ASP A 12 -12.72 -14.98 -5.62
C ASP A 12 -11.95 -16.27 -5.94
N GLY A 13 -10.63 -16.17 -6.12
CA GLY A 13 -9.72 -17.30 -6.31
C GLY A 13 -9.35 -18.06 -5.03
N GLY A 14 -9.81 -17.59 -3.87
CA GLY A 14 -9.52 -18.21 -2.57
C GLY A 14 -8.13 -17.91 -2.00
N ASP A 15 -7.34 -17.03 -2.63
CA ASP A 15 -6.06 -16.54 -2.10
C ASP A 15 -6.32 -15.32 -1.19
N PHE A 16 -6.97 -15.59 -0.06
CA PHE A 16 -7.46 -14.55 0.83
C PHE A 16 -6.32 -13.68 1.38
N PRO A 17 -6.38 -12.35 1.17
CA PRO A 17 -5.40 -11.44 1.73
C PRO A 17 -5.44 -11.42 3.27
N GLN A 18 -4.26 -11.42 3.89
CA GLN A 18 -4.08 -11.50 5.34
C GLN A 18 -3.13 -10.42 5.85
N TRP A 19 -3.48 -9.82 6.99
CA TRP A 19 -2.65 -8.87 7.71
C TRP A 19 -2.58 -9.24 9.18
N ASP A 20 -1.37 -9.27 9.73
CA ASP A 20 -1.15 -9.40 11.16
C ASP A 20 -1.30 -8.03 11.83
N LEU A 21 -2.14 -7.95 12.87
CA LEU A 21 -2.25 -6.78 13.71
C LEU A 21 -1.12 -6.83 14.74
N GLY A 22 -0.23 -5.85 14.65
CA GLY A 22 0.86 -5.64 15.59
C GLY A 22 0.68 -4.37 16.42
N VAL A 23 1.25 -4.36 17.63
CA VAL A 23 1.29 -3.18 18.52
C VAL A 23 2.71 -2.93 19.00
N GLN A 24 3.09 -1.66 19.13
CA GLN A 24 4.26 -1.22 19.89
C GLN A 24 3.75 -0.65 21.21
N VAL A 25 4.24 -1.20 22.33
CA VAL A 25 3.83 -0.82 23.68
C VAL A 25 4.98 -0.10 24.36
N VAL A 26 4.75 1.14 24.78
CA VAL A 26 5.74 1.98 25.46
C VAL A 26 5.11 2.64 26.68
N ASP A 27 5.90 2.87 27.71
CA ASP A 27 5.51 3.68 28.86
C ASP A 27 5.88 5.15 28.67
N GLU A 28 5.37 6.00 29.57
CA GLU A 28 5.62 7.45 29.53
C GLU A 28 7.08 7.79 29.80
N GLU A 29 7.77 7.01 30.64
CA GLU A 29 9.18 7.22 30.97
C GLU A 29 10.07 7.00 29.75
N TRP A 30 9.80 5.96 28.96
CA TRP A 30 10.47 5.69 27.70
C TRP A 30 10.17 6.78 26.69
N ALA A 31 8.89 7.17 26.54
CA ALA A 31 8.47 8.20 25.59
C ALA A 31 9.15 9.55 25.87
N ALA A 32 9.30 9.93 27.14
CA ALA A 32 9.94 11.18 27.56
C ALA A 32 11.45 11.21 27.30
N LYS A 33 12.12 10.06 27.16
CA LYS A 33 13.56 9.96 26.89
C LYS A 33 13.91 10.09 25.41
N GLN A 34 12.91 10.05 24.52
CA GLN A 34 13.16 10.08 23.08
C GLN A 34 13.62 11.45 22.59
N PRO A 35 14.49 11.52 21.57
CA PRO A 35 14.94 12.79 21.00
C PRO A 35 13.87 13.48 20.14
N TYR A 36 12.73 12.81 19.95
CA TYR A 36 11.52 13.25 19.25
C TYR A 36 10.30 13.01 20.14
N ASP A 37 9.17 13.66 19.84
CA ASP A 37 7.92 13.44 20.57
C ASP A 37 7.13 12.28 19.95
N VAL A 38 6.72 11.30 20.75
CA VAL A 38 5.87 10.18 20.29
C VAL A 38 4.47 10.62 19.87
N LEU A 39 4.05 11.84 20.26
CA LEU A 39 2.80 12.47 19.84
C LEU A 39 2.93 13.20 18.49
N ASP A 40 4.14 13.26 17.90
CA ASP A 40 4.37 13.84 16.58
C ASP A 40 4.09 12.80 15.50
N ALA A 41 2.96 12.94 14.80
CA ALA A 41 2.58 12.06 13.69
C ALA A 41 3.56 12.03 12.50
N THR A 42 4.61 12.88 12.49
CA THR A 42 5.71 12.82 11.53
C THR A 42 6.87 11.93 11.98
N LYS A 43 6.73 11.28 13.14
CA LYS A 43 7.75 10.42 13.76
C LYS A 43 7.25 8.98 13.85
N LEU A 44 8.07 8.04 13.40
CA LEU A 44 7.93 6.60 13.65
C LEU A 44 8.72 6.18 14.89
N ILE A 45 8.35 5.04 15.48
CA ILE A 45 9.15 4.36 16.50
C ILE A 45 9.90 3.21 15.80
N PRO A 46 11.24 3.24 15.73
CA PRO A 46 12.00 2.16 15.09
C PRO A 46 11.71 0.80 15.75
N GLU A 47 11.51 -0.24 14.94
CA GLU A 47 11.18 -1.59 15.44
C GLU A 47 12.34 -2.21 16.26
N GLU A 48 13.57 -1.77 16.01
CA GLU A 48 14.75 -2.17 16.78
C GLU A 48 14.79 -1.57 18.19
N GLU A 49 14.05 -0.50 18.44
CA GLU A 49 13.92 0.10 19.78
C GLU A 49 12.72 -0.50 20.53
N VAL A 50 11.59 -0.66 19.84
CA VAL A 50 10.37 -1.26 20.37
C VAL A 50 9.84 -2.24 19.34
N PRO A 51 10.04 -3.55 19.52
CA PRO A 51 9.56 -4.56 18.59
C PRO A 51 8.04 -4.54 18.46
N VAL A 52 7.55 -4.84 17.27
CA VAL A 52 6.11 -5.01 17.03
C VAL A 52 5.64 -6.36 17.60
N GLU A 53 4.72 -6.31 18.56
CA GLU A 53 4.08 -7.51 19.12
C GLU A 53 2.83 -7.86 18.31
N ILE A 54 2.80 -9.05 17.70
CA ILE A 54 1.65 -9.52 16.93
C ILE A 54 0.57 -10.05 17.88
N ILE A 55 -0.61 -9.43 17.84
CA ILE A 55 -1.74 -9.74 18.74
C ILE A 55 -2.95 -10.36 18.01
N GLY A 56 -2.93 -10.44 16.69
CA GLY A 56 -4.02 -11.06 15.93
C GLY A 56 -3.80 -11.03 14.41
N ARG A 57 -4.72 -11.65 13.67
CA ARG A 57 -4.72 -11.68 12.20
C ARG A 57 -6.08 -11.35 11.63
N MET A 58 -6.12 -10.43 10.67
CA MET A 58 -7.27 -10.13 9.83
C MET A 58 -7.16 -10.90 8.52
N THR A 59 -8.24 -11.55 8.09
CA THR A 59 -8.34 -12.23 6.78
C THR A 59 -9.54 -11.66 6.02
N LEU A 60 -9.31 -11.16 4.81
CA LEU A 60 -10.38 -10.72 3.92
C LEU A 60 -10.79 -11.89 3.03
N ASN A 61 -11.99 -12.44 3.25
CA ASN A 61 -12.43 -13.68 2.63
C ASN A 61 -13.74 -13.57 1.82
N ARG A 62 -14.24 -12.35 1.61
CA ARG A 62 -15.45 -12.13 0.83
C ARG A 62 -15.45 -10.73 0.20
N ASN A 63 -15.82 -10.68 -1.07
CA ASN A 63 -16.05 -9.43 -1.79
C ASN A 63 -17.41 -8.82 -1.39
N VAL A 64 -17.58 -7.54 -1.71
CA VAL A 64 -18.87 -6.85 -1.59
C VAL A 64 -19.82 -7.30 -2.70
N ASP A 65 -21.11 -7.40 -2.39
CA ASP A 65 -22.16 -7.69 -3.37
C ASP A 65 -22.48 -6.45 -4.21
N ASN A 66 -22.44 -5.26 -3.59
CA ASN A 66 -22.65 -4.00 -4.28
C ASN A 66 -21.65 -2.92 -3.82
N PHE A 67 -20.79 -2.50 -4.75
CA PHE A 67 -19.73 -1.51 -4.49
C PHE A 67 -20.28 -0.21 -3.88
N PHE A 68 -21.38 0.32 -4.40
CA PHE A 68 -21.93 1.57 -3.87
C PHE A 68 -22.50 1.36 -2.46
N ALA A 69 -23.31 0.31 -2.28
CA ALA A 69 -24.01 0.05 -1.03
C ALA A 69 -23.06 -0.22 0.15
N GLU A 70 -21.94 -0.89 -0.11
CA GLU A 70 -21.02 -1.38 0.92
C GLU A 70 -19.68 -0.64 0.93
N THR A 71 -19.04 -0.39 -0.21
CA THR A 71 -17.74 0.31 -0.24
C THR A 71 -17.93 1.83 -0.20
N GLU A 72 -18.74 2.38 -1.11
CA GLU A 72 -18.88 3.84 -1.21
C GLU A 72 -19.60 4.43 0.00
N GLN A 73 -20.59 3.73 0.56
CA GLN A 73 -21.33 4.21 1.74
C GLN A 73 -20.71 3.85 3.09
N ALA A 74 -19.63 3.06 3.13
CA ALA A 74 -18.91 2.78 4.37
C ALA A 74 -18.37 4.07 5.00
N ALA A 75 -18.49 4.19 6.33
CA ALA A 75 -18.01 5.33 7.09
C ALA A 75 -17.07 4.86 8.21
N PHE A 76 -15.79 5.20 8.09
CA PHE A 76 -14.78 4.96 9.12
C PHE A 76 -14.48 6.27 9.85
N LEU A 77 -14.43 6.25 11.18
CA LEU A 77 -14.11 7.41 12.00
C LEU A 77 -13.10 6.98 13.07
N PRO A 78 -11.96 7.67 13.26
CA PRO A 78 -11.01 7.33 14.32
C PRO A 78 -11.57 7.59 15.72
N SER A 79 -12.66 8.36 15.85
CA SER A 79 -13.39 8.55 17.11
C SER A 79 -14.20 7.32 17.55
N ASN A 80 -14.42 6.34 16.67
CA ASN A 80 -15.20 5.14 16.96
C ASN A 80 -14.32 4.08 17.65
N ILE A 81 -13.85 4.42 18.85
CA ILE A 81 -13.10 3.51 19.73
C ILE A 81 -14.04 2.75 20.67
N ILE A 82 -13.49 1.76 21.37
CA ILE A 82 -14.19 0.93 22.36
C ILE A 82 -13.51 1.08 23.74
N PRO A 83 -14.20 0.77 24.86
CA PRO A 83 -13.55 0.72 26.17
C PRO A 83 -12.28 -0.13 26.16
N GLY A 84 -11.21 0.39 26.75
CA GLY A 84 -9.86 -0.20 26.71
C GLY A 84 -8.89 0.47 25.73
N ILE A 85 -9.39 1.34 24.84
CA ILE A 85 -8.59 2.23 23.98
C ILE A 85 -8.97 3.67 24.34
N ASP A 86 -8.00 4.58 24.29
CA ASP A 86 -8.24 6.02 24.42
C ASP A 86 -7.28 6.81 23.51
N PHE A 87 -7.46 8.13 23.47
CA PHE A 87 -6.70 9.01 22.59
C PHE A 87 -5.48 9.59 23.28
N SER A 88 -4.44 9.86 22.49
CA SER A 88 -3.29 10.66 22.91
C SER A 88 -3.48 12.14 22.54
N ASN A 89 -2.58 12.99 23.04
CA ASN A 89 -2.55 14.43 22.72
C ASN A 89 -1.87 14.74 21.36
N ASP A 90 -1.77 13.78 20.44
CA ASP A 90 -1.32 14.03 19.07
C ASP A 90 -2.23 15.10 18.41
N PRO A 91 -1.70 16.29 18.07
CA PRO A 91 -2.51 17.40 17.57
C PRO A 91 -3.16 17.12 16.20
N LEU A 92 -2.61 16.19 15.42
CA LEU A 92 -3.21 15.74 14.16
C LEU A 92 -4.38 14.79 14.44
N LEU A 93 -4.21 13.82 15.34
CA LEU A 93 -5.28 12.93 15.77
C LEU A 93 -6.47 13.73 16.32
N GLN A 94 -6.23 14.68 17.22
CA GLN A 94 -7.27 15.49 17.85
C GLN A 94 -8.16 16.22 16.83
N GLY A 95 -7.57 16.78 15.75
CA GLY A 95 -8.34 17.37 14.66
C GLY A 95 -9.15 16.34 13.85
N ARG A 96 -8.62 15.12 13.67
CA ARG A 96 -9.31 14.03 12.97
C ARG A 96 -10.52 13.51 13.74
N LEU A 97 -10.50 13.52 15.07
CA LEU A 97 -11.66 13.10 15.89
C LEU A 97 -12.92 13.92 15.57
N PHE A 98 -12.75 15.20 15.21
CA PHE A 98 -13.84 16.05 14.75
C PHE A 98 -14.22 15.78 13.28
N SER A 99 -13.23 15.75 12.39
CA SER A 99 -13.45 15.83 10.94
C SER A 99 -14.26 14.67 10.36
N TYR A 100 -14.00 13.44 10.78
CA TYR A 100 -14.59 12.28 10.11
C TYR A 100 -16.09 12.17 10.35
N LEU A 101 -16.60 12.58 11.52
CA LEU A 101 -18.04 12.67 11.77
C LEU A 101 -18.67 13.77 10.93
N ASP A 102 -18.02 14.93 10.87
CA ASP A 102 -18.55 16.10 10.19
C ASP A 102 -18.72 15.85 8.68
N THR A 103 -17.71 15.26 8.03
CA THR A 103 -17.77 14.99 6.59
C THR A 103 -18.85 13.98 6.21
N GLN A 104 -19.27 13.07 7.11
CA GLN A 104 -20.32 12.10 6.79
C GLN A 104 -21.68 12.76 6.61
N LYS A 105 -21.94 13.88 7.30
CA LYS A 105 -23.24 14.57 7.24
C LYS A 105 -23.59 14.99 5.82
N SER A 106 -22.61 15.50 5.07
CA SER A 106 -22.79 15.89 3.67
C SER A 106 -22.58 14.71 2.71
N ARG A 107 -21.51 13.92 2.90
CA ARG A 107 -21.16 12.81 1.99
C ARG A 107 -22.23 11.73 1.92
N LEU A 108 -22.81 11.37 3.06
CA LEU A 108 -23.90 10.39 3.15
C LEU A 108 -25.28 11.07 3.28
N GLY A 109 -25.29 12.41 3.28
CA GLY A 109 -26.50 13.22 3.26
C GLY A 109 -27.35 13.16 4.52
N THR A 110 -26.92 12.49 5.59
CA THR A 110 -27.73 12.31 6.81
C THR A 110 -26.87 12.21 8.06
N THR A 111 -27.42 12.61 9.21
CA THR A 111 -26.88 12.29 10.55
C THR A 111 -27.14 10.84 10.96
N ASN A 112 -28.05 10.15 10.28
CA ASN A 112 -28.43 8.75 10.50
C ASN A 112 -27.60 7.78 9.65
N PHE A 113 -26.41 8.17 9.18
CA PHE A 113 -25.58 7.33 8.32
C PHE A 113 -25.15 6.00 8.97
N HIS A 114 -25.18 5.94 10.30
CA HIS A 114 -24.95 4.72 11.09
C HIS A 114 -26.06 3.66 10.90
N GLN A 115 -27.21 4.03 10.31
CA GLN A 115 -28.30 3.10 10.00
C GLN A 115 -28.16 2.46 8.61
N ILE A 116 -27.25 2.96 7.77
CA ILE A 116 -26.91 2.29 6.50
C ILE A 116 -26.36 0.90 6.84
N PRO A 117 -26.80 -0.19 6.17
CA PRO A 117 -26.52 -1.56 6.61
C PRO A 117 -25.04 -1.90 6.87
N ILE A 118 -24.11 -1.35 6.07
CA ILE A 118 -22.67 -1.59 6.23
C ILE A 118 -22.07 -0.89 7.46
N ASN A 119 -22.69 0.21 7.92
CA ASN A 119 -22.25 0.98 9.08
C ASN A 119 -22.95 0.57 10.38
N ALA A 120 -24.02 -0.23 10.28
CA ALA A 120 -24.83 -0.61 11.42
C ALA A 120 -24.05 -1.54 12.38
N PRO A 121 -24.00 -1.23 13.68
CA PRO A 121 -23.31 -2.08 14.65
C PRO A 121 -23.98 -3.45 14.76
N LYS A 122 -23.19 -4.45 15.16
CA LYS A 122 -23.69 -5.82 15.42
C LYS A 122 -24.04 -6.06 16.90
N CYS A 123 -23.82 -5.08 17.76
CA CYS A 123 -24.21 -5.07 19.16
C CYS A 123 -25.40 -4.13 19.40
N PRO A 124 -26.11 -4.25 20.54
CA PRO A 124 -27.20 -3.34 20.89
C PRO A 124 -26.71 -1.88 21.00
N PHE A 125 -27.53 -0.96 20.52
CA PHE A 125 -27.31 0.49 20.68
C PHE A 125 -28.66 1.15 20.98
N HIS A 126 -28.76 1.77 22.15
CA HIS A 126 -29.96 2.50 22.56
C HIS A 126 -29.53 3.83 23.13
N ASN A 127 -30.17 4.90 22.66
CA ASN A 127 -29.92 6.25 23.12
C ASN A 127 -31.20 7.09 22.95
N PHE A 128 -31.09 8.37 23.31
CA PHE A 128 -32.20 9.33 23.24
C PHE A 128 -32.19 10.18 21.96
N GLN A 129 -31.30 9.92 21.00
CA GLN A 129 -31.31 10.63 19.71
C GLN A 129 -32.55 10.23 18.90
N ARG A 130 -33.14 11.19 18.18
CA ARG A 130 -34.37 11.03 17.38
C ARG A 130 -34.23 11.80 16.05
N ASP A 131 -35.15 11.53 15.14
CA ASP A 131 -35.35 12.28 13.89
C ASP A 131 -34.12 12.28 12.95
N GLY A 132 -33.91 13.35 12.19
CA GLY A 132 -32.89 13.46 11.15
C GLY A 132 -33.33 12.91 9.79
N LEU A 133 -32.65 13.33 8.71
CA LEU A 133 -32.97 12.87 7.36
C LEU A 133 -32.77 11.34 7.25
N MET A 134 -33.61 10.64 6.48
CA MET A 134 -33.51 9.17 6.34
C MET A 134 -33.44 8.41 7.68
N GLN A 135 -34.20 8.84 8.69
CA GLN A 135 -34.44 8.03 9.89
C GLN A 135 -35.21 6.77 9.48
N THR A 136 -34.57 5.61 9.58
CA THR A 136 -35.16 4.31 9.20
C THR A 136 -35.63 3.48 10.38
N LEU A 137 -35.07 3.74 11.57
CA LEU A 137 -35.53 3.10 12.80
C LEU A 137 -36.81 3.80 13.28
N VAL A 138 -37.63 3.04 14.02
CA VAL A 138 -38.83 3.56 14.69
C VAL A 138 -38.58 3.53 16.20
N PRO A 139 -38.09 4.62 16.81
CA PRO A 139 -37.89 4.68 18.25
C PRO A 139 -39.22 4.48 18.99
N THR A 140 -39.22 3.59 19.97
CA THR A 140 -40.37 3.33 20.84
C THR A 140 -40.22 4.06 22.18
N GLY A 141 -41.31 4.15 22.94
CA GLY A 141 -41.34 4.82 24.23
C GLY A 141 -41.49 6.34 24.15
N ARG A 142 -41.90 6.95 25.26
CA ARG A 142 -42.19 8.38 25.35
C ARG A 142 -40.99 9.24 25.73
N ALA A 143 -39.93 8.66 26.28
CA ALA A 143 -38.71 9.38 26.64
C ALA A 143 -37.80 9.58 25.42
N ASN A 144 -37.37 10.82 25.22
CA ASN A 144 -36.26 11.23 24.34
C ASN A 144 -35.23 12.09 25.10
N TYR A 145 -35.18 11.96 26.43
CA TYR A 145 -34.30 12.70 27.32
C TYR A 145 -33.92 11.89 28.56
N GLU A 146 -32.81 12.26 29.20
CA GLU A 146 -32.33 11.71 30.45
C GLU A 146 -31.69 12.82 31.31
N PRO A 147 -31.94 12.89 32.64
CA PRO A 147 -32.78 12.02 33.46
C PRO A 147 -34.29 12.13 33.18
N ASN A 148 -35.04 11.03 33.31
CA ASN A 148 -36.51 11.02 33.26
C ASN A 148 -37.15 10.10 34.33
N SER A 149 -38.38 10.42 34.74
CA SER A 149 -39.12 9.73 35.82
C SER A 149 -40.24 8.79 35.33
N LEU A 150 -40.30 8.44 34.05
CA LEU A 150 -41.37 7.60 33.51
C LEU A 150 -41.49 6.24 34.21
N ALA A 151 -40.36 5.71 34.70
CA ALA A 151 -40.33 4.48 35.50
C ALA A 151 -41.16 4.56 36.79
N GLU A 152 -41.32 5.75 37.39
CA GLU A 152 -42.18 5.95 38.57
C GLU A 152 -43.67 5.78 38.25
N ALA A 153 -44.04 5.98 36.98
CA ALA A 153 -45.38 5.74 36.45
C ALA A 153 -45.55 4.33 35.85
N GLY A 154 -44.58 3.43 36.02
CA GLY A 154 -44.60 2.08 35.46
C GLY A 154 -44.35 2.02 33.95
N GLU A 155 -43.85 3.09 33.34
CA GLU A 155 -43.46 3.15 31.92
C GLU A 155 -41.96 2.89 31.74
N ASP A 156 -41.56 2.49 30.53
CA ASP A 156 -40.13 2.33 30.21
C ASP A 156 -39.43 3.71 30.18
N GLY A 157 -38.46 3.88 31.09
CA GLY A 157 -37.60 5.07 31.17
C GLY A 157 -36.51 5.12 30.10
N GLY A 158 -36.32 4.05 29.32
CA GLY A 158 -35.33 3.96 28.26
C GLY A 158 -33.92 3.59 28.74
N PRO A 159 -32.90 3.75 27.88
CA PRO A 159 -31.52 3.33 28.18
C PRO A 159 -30.90 4.12 29.33
N ARG A 160 -30.03 3.46 30.11
CA ARG A 160 -29.27 4.06 31.22
C ARG A 160 -27.77 4.03 30.97
N ALA A 161 -27.04 4.95 31.59
CA ALA A 161 -25.58 4.89 31.64
C ALA A 161 -25.13 3.59 32.33
N CYS A 162 -24.00 3.04 31.90
CA CYS A 162 -23.38 1.86 32.51
C CYS A 162 -22.16 2.30 33.33
N PRO A 163 -22.24 2.37 34.68
CA PRO A 163 -21.10 2.80 35.50
C PRO A 163 -19.95 1.78 35.54
N GLU A 164 -20.24 0.50 35.35
CA GLU A 164 -19.26 -0.59 35.51
C GLU A 164 -18.36 -0.77 34.28
N THR A 165 -18.93 -0.62 33.07
CA THR A 165 -18.23 -0.90 31.80
C THR A 165 -18.41 0.20 30.76
N GLY A 166 -19.03 1.32 31.12
CA GLY A 166 -19.16 2.49 30.25
C GLY A 166 -17.79 3.06 29.90
N PHE A 167 -17.70 3.65 28.71
CA PHE A 167 -16.49 4.34 28.28
C PHE A 167 -16.14 5.46 29.29
N SER A 168 -14.89 5.46 29.74
CA SER A 168 -14.32 6.53 30.55
C SER A 168 -12.96 6.90 29.96
N SER A 169 -12.71 8.20 29.84
CA SER A 169 -11.41 8.67 29.39
C SER A 169 -10.39 8.54 30.52
N PHE A 170 -9.16 8.20 30.15
CA PHE A 170 -8.01 8.18 31.04
C PHE A 170 -7.82 9.55 31.70
N THR A 171 -7.71 9.57 33.02
CA THR A 171 -7.80 10.79 33.84
C THR A 171 -6.46 11.44 34.14
N VAL A 172 -5.33 10.73 33.97
CA VAL A 172 -4.00 11.29 34.27
C VAL A 172 -3.56 12.16 33.09
N ASN A 173 -3.45 13.46 33.35
CA ASN A 173 -3.06 14.45 32.35
C ASN A 173 -2.13 15.53 32.98
N ASP A 174 -1.59 15.25 34.17
CA ASP A 174 -0.85 16.23 34.99
C ASP A 174 0.48 16.70 34.33
N GLU A 175 0.96 16.04 33.28
CA GLU A 175 2.36 16.15 32.88
C GLU A 175 2.65 17.00 31.63
N ARG A 176 1.67 17.44 30.83
CA ARG A 176 2.01 18.01 29.49
C ARG A 176 1.47 19.39 29.13
N ASN A 177 0.44 19.91 29.78
CA ASN A 177 0.00 21.31 29.60
C ASN A 177 -0.62 21.87 30.88
N ASP A 178 -0.23 23.08 31.28
CA ASP A 178 -0.94 23.83 32.32
C ASP A 178 -2.33 24.21 31.78
N PRO A 179 -3.44 23.68 32.35
CA PRO A 179 -4.79 23.94 31.86
C PRO A 179 -5.20 25.42 31.98
N SER A 180 -4.43 26.24 32.70
CA SER A 180 -4.62 27.69 32.77
C SER A 180 -4.16 28.43 31.49
N GLN A 181 -3.32 27.80 30.65
CA GLN A 181 -2.76 28.41 29.46
C GLN A 181 -3.43 27.90 28.17
N LYS A 182 -4.23 28.77 27.52
CA LYS A 182 -4.84 28.49 26.21
C LYS A 182 -3.95 29.03 25.09
N LEU A 183 -3.09 28.18 24.53
CA LEU A 183 -2.10 28.57 23.53
C LEU A 183 -2.36 27.94 22.16
N ARG A 184 -1.83 28.58 21.10
CA ARG A 184 -1.73 28.04 19.74
C ARG A 184 -0.26 27.99 19.35
N VAL A 185 0.44 26.99 19.87
CA VAL A 185 1.89 26.82 19.69
C VAL A 185 2.18 25.40 19.22
N ARG A 186 3.31 25.24 18.53
CA ARG A 186 3.85 23.92 18.18
C ARG A 186 4.91 23.55 19.21
N ALA A 187 4.83 22.35 19.76
CA ALA A 187 5.83 21.87 20.71
C ALA A 187 7.24 21.86 20.08
N GLU A 188 8.25 22.20 20.87
CA GLU A 188 9.62 22.37 20.36
C GLU A 188 10.21 21.08 19.76
N LEU A 189 9.85 19.91 20.30
CA LEU A 189 10.31 18.62 19.78
C LEU A 189 9.79 18.31 18.37
N PHE A 190 8.69 18.95 17.92
CA PHE A 190 8.16 18.80 16.56
C PHE A 190 9.00 19.58 15.52
N ALA A 191 9.96 20.41 15.96
CA ALA A 191 10.83 21.20 15.07
C ALA A 191 11.94 20.37 14.39
N ASP A 192 12.11 19.09 14.74
CA ASP A 192 12.95 18.19 13.98
C ASP A 192 12.21 17.68 12.74
N HIS A 193 12.69 18.10 11.57
CA HIS A 193 12.08 17.77 10.28
C HIS A 193 12.93 16.82 9.43
N TYR A 194 14.11 16.40 9.93
CA TYR A 194 15.14 15.81 9.08
C TYR A 194 15.72 14.51 9.61
N SER A 195 15.80 14.31 10.93
CA SER A 195 16.49 13.13 11.49
C SER A 195 15.86 11.83 11.03
N GLN A 196 14.53 11.72 11.05
CA GLN A 196 13.85 10.50 10.61
C GLN A 196 13.78 10.34 9.08
N ALA A 197 13.77 11.44 8.33
CA ALA A 197 13.92 11.35 6.88
C ALA A 197 15.31 10.82 6.49
N ARG A 198 16.35 11.23 7.23
CA ARG A 198 17.71 10.70 7.09
C ARG A 198 17.80 9.24 7.50
N LEU A 199 17.23 8.88 8.64
CA LEU A 199 17.10 7.49 9.09
C LEU A 199 16.49 6.63 8.00
N PHE A 200 15.33 7.04 7.48
CA PHE A 200 14.63 6.32 6.42
C PHE A 200 15.52 6.13 5.19
N TYR A 201 16.03 7.23 4.60
CA TYR A 201 16.83 7.19 3.37
C TYR A 201 18.09 6.32 3.52
N ARG A 202 18.82 6.48 4.63
CA ARG A 202 20.07 5.73 4.86
C ARG A 202 19.84 4.26 5.20
N SER A 203 18.62 3.87 5.56
CA SER A 203 18.28 2.46 5.82
C SER A 203 17.95 1.67 4.55
N GLN A 204 17.71 2.37 3.44
CA GLN A 204 17.35 1.77 2.14
C GLN A 204 18.55 1.10 1.45
N THR A 205 18.28 0.15 0.54
CA THR A 205 19.31 -0.38 -0.37
C THR A 205 19.75 0.67 -1.40
N GLU A 206 20.87 0.44 -2.09
CA GLU A 206 21.35 1.36 -3.13
C GLU A 206 20.31 1.60 -4.24
N ASN A 207 19.58 0.55 -4.65
CA ASN A 207 18.53 0.66 -5.67
C ASN A 207 17.33 1.45 -5.15
N GLU A 208 16.92 1.23 -3.90
CA GLU A 208 15.83 2.01 -3.27
C GLU A 208 16.22 3.49 -3.11
N GLN A 209 17.47 3.80 -2.77
CA GLN A 209 17.98 5.17 -2.74
C GLN A 209 17.94 5.83 -4.13
N ALA A 210 18.36 5.12 -5.17
CA ALA A 210 18.28 5.59 -6.55
C ALA A 210 16.82 5.80 -7.01
N HIS A 211 15.88 4.95 -6.58
CA HIS A 211 14.44 5.13 -6.84
C HIS A 211 13.91 6.40 -6.17
N ILE A 212 14.29 6.65 -4.91
CA ILE A 212 13.88 7.86 -4.18
C ILE A 212 14.42 9.12 -4.87
N ALA A 213 15.71 9.15 -5.23
CA ALA A 213 16.32 10.26 -5.94
C ALA A 213 15.64 10.49 -7.30
N SER A 214 15.43 9.42 -8.07
CA SER A 214 14.79 9.49 -9.38
C SER A 214 13.33 9.93 -9.29
N ALA A 215 12.60 9.52 -8.26
CA ALA A 215 11.23 9.99 -8.01
C ALA A 215 11.21 11.50 -7.70
N LEU A 216 12.16 11.99 -6.90
CA LEU A 216 12.31 13.43 -6.63
C LEU A 216 12.62 14.21 -7.90
N VAL A 217 13.54 13.72 -8.75
CA VAL A 217 13.82 14.32 -10.07
C VAL A 217 12.57 14.31 -10.93
N PHE A 218 11.88 13.17 -11.03
CA PHE A 218 10.66 13.02 -11.83
C PHE A 218 9.57 13.99 -11.40
N GLU A 219 9.31 14.15 -10.10
CA GLU A 219 8.29 15.07 -9.62
C GLU A 219 8.70 16.53 -9.73
N LEU A 220 9.93 16.87 -9.35
CA LEU A 220 10.44 18.23 -9.45
C LEU A 220 10.57 18.70 -10.90
N SER A 221 10.80 17.79 -11.86
CA SER A 221 10.85 18.13 -13.30
C SER A 221 9.54 18.73 -13.82
N LYS A 222 8.40 18.45 -13.14
CA LYS A 222 7.08 19.00 -13.47
C LYS A 222 6.79 20.34 -12.80
N VAL A 223 7.67 20.79 -11.90
CA VAL A 223 7.51 22.06 -11.18
C VAL A 223 8.04 23.21 -12.02
N GLY A 224 7.12 23.98 -12.61
CA GLY A 224 7.46 25.12 -13.48
C GLY A 224 8.08 26.33 -12.77
N LEU A 225 8.19 26.32 -11.43
CA LEU A 225 8.79 27.40 -10.64
C LEU A 225 10.19 26.99 -10.14
N ASP A 226 11.23 27.53 -10.74
CA ASP A 226 12.64 27.19 -10.50
C ASP A 226 13.03 27.30 -9.02
N HIS A 227 12.67 28.41 -8.38
CA HIS A 227 12.99 28.65 -6.97
C HIS A 227 12.35 27.61 -6.03
N VAL A 228 11.27 26.94 -6.43
CA VAL A 228 10.67 25.85 -5.65
C VAL A 228 11.58 24.62 -5.72
N ARG A 229 12.06 24.25 -6.93
CA ARG A 229 13.01 23.15 -7.13
C ARG A 229 14.28 23.37 -6.31
N THR A 230 14.88 24.55 -6.41
CA THR A 230 16.05 24.96 -5.62
C THR A 230 15.80 24.85 -4.12
N ARG A 231 14.64 25.30 -3.63
CA ARG A 231 14.29 25.22 -2.20
C ARG A 231 14.09 23.78 -1.73
N VAL A 232 13.53 22.89 -2.54
CA VAL A 232 13.42 21.47 -2.18
C VAL A 232 14.81 20.85 -2.08
N ILE A 233 15.66 21.03 -3.10
CA ILE A 233 17.03 20.50 -3.11
C ILE A 233 17.83 21.03 -1.90
N SER A 234 17.72 22.33 -1.58
CA SER A 234 18.40 22.91 -0.41
C SER A 234 18.05 22.22 0.91
N ARG A 235 16.83 21.67 1.03
CA ARG A 235 16.35 20.94 2.20
C ARG A 235 16.80 19.49 2.18
N LEU A 236 16.93 18.86 1.02
CA LEU A 236 17.47 17.51 0.89
C LEU A 236 18.88 17.42 1.47
N ARG A 237 19.67 18.50 1.40
CA ARG A 237 20.99 18.59 2.04
C ARG A 237 20.95 18.41 3.57
N ASN A 238 19.82 18.70 4.22
CA ASN A 238 19.64 18.41 5.65
C ASN A 238 19.32 16.93 5.91
N ILE A 239 18.82 16.21 4.92
CA ILE A 239 18.58 14.77 4.97
C ILE A 239 19.88 14.04 4.67
N ASP A 240 20.41 14.20 3.46
CA ASP A 240 21.67 13.60 3.02
C ASP A 240 22.30 14.41 1.87
N GLU A 241 23.62 14.60 1.89
CA GLU A 241 24.31 15.40 0.87
C GLU A 241 24.43 14.66 -0.47
N ASP A 242 24.51 13.33 -0.47
CA ASP A 242 24.56 12.53 -1.70
C ASP A 242 23.20 12.57 -2.41
N LEU A 243 22.11 12.35 -1.67
CA LEU A 243 20.74 12.50 -2.19
C LEU A 243 20.52 13.87 -2.84
N ALA A 244 20.96 14.95 -2.18
CA ALA A 244 20.78 16.29 -2.72
C ALA A 244 21.56 16.52 -4.01
N LYS A 245 22.79 15.98 -4.12
CA LYS A 245 23.61 16.06 -5.34
C LYS A 245 22.96 15.30 -6.49
N ARG A 246 22.59 14.04 -6.26
CA ARG A 246 21.87 13.20 -7.23
C ARG A 246 20.64 13.90 -7.82
N VAL A 247 19.81 14.49 -6.96
CA VAL A 247 18.60 15.21 -7.41
C VAL A 247 18.94 16.52 -8.14
N ALA A 248 19.99 17.23 -7.71
CA ALA A 248 20.45 18.45 -8.38
C ALA A 248 20.98 18.13 -9.79
N ASP A 249 21.84 17.12 -9.90
CA ASP A 249 22.44 16.65 -11.15
C ASP A 249 21.37 16.13 -12.12
N GLY A 250 20.42 15.31 -11.63
CA GLY A 250 19.31 14.79 -12.45
C GLY A 250 18.34 15.87 -12.96
N LEU A 251 18.31 17.05 -12.33
CA LEU A 251 17.55 18.22 -12.80
C LEU A 251 18.39 19.23 -13.57
N ALA A 252 19.70 18.98 -13.72
CA ALA A 252 20.69 19.92 -14.26
C ALA A 252 20.65 21.28 -13.53
N ILE A 253 20.66 21.25 -12.20
CA ILE A 253 20.66 22.43 -11.32
C ILE A 253 21.92 22.41 -10.45
N ASP A 254 22.59 23.54 -10.31
CA ASP A 254 23.71 23.67 -9.35
C ASP A 254 23.24 23.37 -7.93
N LEU A 255 24.03 22.61 -7.17
CA LEU A 255 23.71 22.27 -5.78
C LEU A 255 23.55 23.56 -4.95
N PRO A 256 22.33 23.90 -4.48
CA PRO A 256 22.09 25.15 -3.77
C PRO A 256 22.65 25.12 -2.36
N GLU A 257 22.73 26.30 -1.74
CA GLU A 257 23.06 26.42 -0.32
C GLU A 257 22.10 25.61 0.55
N LYS A 258 22.65 25.00 1.60
CA LYS A 258 21.89 24.18 2.55
C LYS A 258 20.88 25.04 3.31
N ALA A 259 19.61 24.64 3.29
CA ALA A 259 18.58 25.34 4.03
C ALA A 259 18.86 25.29 5.54
N LYS A 260 18.59 26.40 6.25
CA LYS A 260 18.68 26.41 7.72
C LYS A 260 17.61 25.49 8.32
N ALA A 261 18.04 24.50 9.11
CA ALA A 261 17.14 23.65 9.87
C ALA A 261 16.66 24.35 11.15
N ALA A 262 15.39 24.13 11.53
CA ALA A 262 14.83 24.66 12.78
C ALA A 262 15.49 24.02 14.01
N LYS A 263 15.67 22.69 13.96
CA LYS A 263 16.51 21.91 14.87
C LYS A 263 17.57 21.18 14.05
N ALA A 264 18.80 21.09 14.58
CA ALA A 264 19.85 20.34 13.91
C ALA A 264 19.45 18.85 13.80
N PRO A 265 19.57 18.22 12.61
CA PRO A 265 19.28 16.80 12.48
C PRO A 265 20.27 15.96 13.28
N ILE A 266 19.77 14.95 13.97
CA ILE A 266 20.58 13.96 14.68
C ILE A 266 20.72 12.69 13.84
N ASP A 267 21.83 11.97 14.02
CA ASP A 267 22.02 10.68 13.38
C ASP A 267 21.42 9.58 14.27
N MET A 268 20.32 8.99 13.80
CA MET A 268 19.64 7.86 14.45
C MET A 268 20.21 6.53 13.94
N LYS A 269 20.02 5.46 14.72
CA LYS A 269 20.41 4.10 14.30
C LYS A 269 19.55 3.67 13.11
N LEU A 270 20.21 3.14 12.07
CA LEU A 270 19.52 2.64 10.87
C LEU A 270 18.62 1.45 11.19
N SER A 271 17.58 1.26 10.39
CA SER A 271 16.54 0.25 10.60
C SER A 271 16.25 -0.52 9.31
N ASP A 272 16.63 -1.80 9.27
CA ASP A 272 16.40 -2.65 8.10
C ASP A 272 14.91 -2.93 7.87
N ALA A 273 14.08 -2.79 8.92
CA ALA A 273 12.62 -2.87 8.82
C ALA A 273 12.02 -1.79 7.90
N LEU A 274 12.72 -0.66 7.71
CA LEU A 274 12.28 0.42 6.82
C LEU A 274 12.54 0.18 5.33
N SER A 275 13.25 -0.89 4.95
CA SER A 275 13.56 -1.21 3.55
C SER A 275 12.63 -2.29 3.01
N ILE A 276 11.92 -2.01 1.92
CA ILE A 276 11.03 -2.97 1.28
C ILE A 276 11.83 -4.14 0.70
N GLN A 277 12.98 -3.86 0.09
CA GLN A 277 13.83 -4.87 -0.52
C GLN A 277 14.46 -5.81 0.51
N LYS A 278 14.88 -5.29 1.68
CA LYS A 278 15.41 -6.14 2.76
C LYS A 278 14.34 -7.02 3.41
N GLN A 279 13.09 -6.57 3.39
CA GLN A 279 11.93 -7.35 3.90
C GLN A 279 11.24 -8.22 2.82
N ALA A 280 11.72 -8.19 1.57
CA ALA A 280 11.08 -8.89 0.46
C ALA A 280 11.19 -10.42 0.63
N LYS A 281 10.07 -11.11 0.40
CA LYS A 281 10.01 -12.58 0.43
C LYS A 281 10.18 -13.15 -0.97
N ASP A 282 11.04 -14.15 -1.12
CA ASP A 282 11.16 -14.93 -2.37
C ASP A 282 10.02 -15.97 -2.40
N THR A 283 8.89 -15.61 -3.02
CA THR A 283 7.71 -16.47 -3.11
C THR A 283 6.92 -16.24 -4.39
N LEU A 284 6.40 -17.33 -4.96
CA LEU A 284 5.41 -17.31 -6.04
C LEU A 284 3.97 -17.20 -5.53
N LYS A 285 3.74 -17.41 -4.22
CA LYS A 285 2.39 -17.37 -3.66
C LYS A 285 1.77 -15.98 -3.85
N GLY A 286 0.59 -15.93 -4.47
CA GLY A 286 -0.11 -14.68 -4.81
C GLY A 286 0.51 -13.88 -5.94
N ARG A 287 1.56 -14.38 -6.61
CA ARG A 287 2.17 -13.75 -7.79
C ARG A 287 1.51 -14.21 -9.08
N LYS A 288 1.44 -13.33 -10.08
CA LYS A 288 0.87 -13.63 -11.39
C LYS A 288 1.96 -13.71 -12.46
N VAL A 289 2.01 -14.81 -13.22
CA VAL A 289 3.00 -15.06 -14.27
C VAL A 289 2.32 -15.06 -15.62
N GLY A 290 2.73 -14.17 -16.52
CA GLY A 290 2.23 -14.14 -17.89
C GLY A 290 2.96 -15.15 -18.77
N ILE A 291 2.25 -16.03 -19.49
CA ILE A 291 2.85 -17.02 -20.40
C ILE A 291 2.44 -16.71 -21.83
N LEU A 292 3.37 -16.21 -22.65
CA LEU A 292 3.13 -15.92 -24.05
C LEU A 292 3.25 -17.19 -24.90
N PHE A 293 2.18 -17.49 -25.65
CA PHE A 293 2.14 -18.57 -26.63
C PHE A 293 1.50 -18.11 -27.95
N ALA A 294 1.64 -18.92 -28.99
CA ALA A 294 1.11 -18.64 -30.32
C ALA A 294 0.73 -19.93 -31.06
N GLU A 295 0.30 -19.78 -32.32
CA GLU A 295 0.00 -20.92 -33.18
C GLU A 295 1.23 -21.84 -33.31
N GLY A 296 1.01 -23.14 -33.18
CA GLY A 296 2.05 -24.16 -33.22
C GLY A 296 2.84 -24.38 -31.93
N SER A 297 2.66 -23.56 -30.88
CA SER A 297 3.28 -23.78 -29.57
C SER A 297 2.99 -25.17 -28.99
N ASP A 298 3.84 -25.68 -28.10
CA ASP A 298 3.68 -27.01 -27.51
C ASP A 298 2.76 -26.98 -26.28
N LYS A 299 1.56 -27.58 -26.40
CA LYS A 299 0.53 -27.55 -25.36
C LYS A 299 0.99 -28.23 -24.07
N GLU A 300 1.67 -29.36 -24.18
CA GLU A 300 2.16 -30.13 -23.02
C GLU A 300 3.14 -29.30 -22.17
N SER A 301 4.05 -28.58 -22.83
CA SER A 301 5.00 -27.69 -22.15
C SER A 301 4.29 -26.52 -21.45
N ILE A 302 3.26 -25.93 -22.08
CA ILE A 302 2.46 -24.85 -21.48
C ILE A 302 1.70 -25.35 -20.25
N ASP A 303 1.00 -26.48 -20.37
CA ASP A 303 0.22 -27.07 -19.29
C ASP A 303 1.12 -27.44 -18.10
N ARG A 304 2.33 -27.96 -18.37
CA ARG A 304 3.33 -28.27 -17.35
C ARG A 304 3.75 -27.04 -16.57
N LEU A 305 4.20 -25.98 -17.26
CA LEU A 305 4.63 -24.74 -16.63
C LEU A 305 3.48 -24.10 -15.82
N LYS A 306 2.28 -24.08 -16.39
CA LYS A 306 1.06 -23.63 -15.70
C LYS A 306 0.84 -24.41 -14.40
N GLY A 307 0.87 -25.74 -14.46
CA GLY A 307 0.67 -26.59 -13.28
C GLY A 307 1.75 -26.42 -12.21
N GLU A 308 3.01 -26.18 -12.60
CA GLU A 308 4.11 -25.91 -11.68
C GLU A 308 3.93 -24.57 -10.94
N ILE A 309 3.51 -23.51 -11.66
CA ILE A 309 3.19 -22.20 -11.07
C ILE A 309 2.03 -22.31 -10.08
N GLU A 310 0.94 -22.94 -10.49
CA GLU A 310 -0.28 -23.09 -9.66
C GLU A 310 0.01 -23.94 -8.41
N LYS A 311 0.81 -25.00 -8.55
CA LYS A 311 1.26 -25.82 -7.40
C LYS A 311 2.12 -25.04 -6.41
N ALA A 312 2.86 -24.03 -6.86
CA ALA A 312 3.63 -23.14 -6.01
C ALA A 312 2.79 -21.99 -5.41
N GLY A 313 1.48 -21.94 -5.68
CA GLY A 313 0.56 -20.92 -5.19
C GLY A 313 0.53 -19.64 -6.03
N GLY A 314 1.17 -19.63 -7.20
CA GLY A 314 1.08 -18.53 -8.15
C GLY A 314 -0.09 -18.69 -9.12
N THR A 315 -0.41 -17.64 -9.86
CA THR A 315 -1.41 -17.65 -10.93
C THR A 315 -0.72 -17.61 -12.29
N ALA A 316 -0.95 -18.61 -13.13
CA ALA A 316 -0.51 -18.59 -14.52
C ALA A 316 -1.58 -17.92 -15.40
N PHE A 317 -1.18 -16.93 -16.19
CA PHE A 317 -2.07 -16.18 -17.09
C PHE A 317 -1.59 -16.34 -18.53
N LEU A 318 -2.38 -17.01 -19.36
CA LEU A 318 -2.03 -17.31 -20.74
C LEU A 318 -2.30 -16.10 -21.65
N VAL A 319 -1.26 -15.67 -22.36
CA VAL A 319 -1.29 -14.52 -23.26
C VAL A 319 -1.02 -14.99 -24.68
N ALA A 320 -1.81 -14.51 -25.64
CA ALA A 320 -1.56 -14.77 -27.05
C ALA A 320 -2.06 -13.61 -27.94
N PRO A 321 -1.70 -13.57 -29.23
CA PRO A 321 -2.18 -12.51 -30.14
C PRO A 321 -3.70 -12.46 -30.30
N LYS A 322 -4.40 -13.56 -29.97
CA LYS A 322 -5.86 -13.75 -30.06
C LYS A 322 -6.32 -14.58 -28.85
N VAL A 323 -7.58 -14.43 -28.42
CA VAL A 323 -8.13 -15.15 -27.25
C VAL A 323 -8.99 -16.37 -27.59
N GLY A 324 -9.33 -16.55 -28.86
CA GLY A 324 -10.11 -17.69 -29.33
C GLY A 324 -9.34 -19.00 -29.28
N GLY A 325 -9.86 -20.01 -29.97
CA GLY A 325 -9.20 -21.30 -30.15
C GLY A 325 -7.95 -21.22 -31.00
N ILE A 326 -6.77 -21.29 -30.39
CA ILE A 326 -5.49 -21.25 -31.11
C ILE A 326 -4.99 -22.68 -31.31
N LYS A 327 -4.71 -23.03 -32.58
CA LYS A 327 -4.15 -24.33 -32.93
C LYS A 327 -2.71 -24.42 -32.42
N VAL A 328 -2.48 -25.39 -31.54
CA VAL A 328 -1.19 -25.67 -30.91
C VAL A 328 -0.81 -27.11 -31.20
N LYS A 329 0.47 -27.45 -31.05
CA LYS A 329 0.88 -28.85 -31.08
C LYS A 329 0.26 -29.54 -29.87
N GLY A 330 -0.53 -30.60 -30.11
CA GLY A 330 -1.29 -31.29 -29.06
C GLY A 330 -2.72 -30.78 -28.85
N GLY A 331 -3.25 -29.93 -29.74
CA GLY A 331 -4.69 -29.61 -29.78
C GLY A 331 -4.99 -28.13 -29.99
N GLU A 332 -5.88 -27.59 -29.16
CA GLU A 332 -6.29 -26.19 -29.17
C GLU A 332 -6.16 -25.61 -27.76
N LEU A 333 -5.71 -24.35 -27.66
CA LEU A 333 -5.60 -23.63 -26.39
C LEU A 333 -6.24 -22.24 -26.51
N LYS A 334 -6.90 -21.79 -25.44
CA LYS A 334 -7.44 -20.44 -25.32
C LYS A 334 -6.53 -19.60 -24.44
N ALA A 335 -6.37 -18.33 -24.79
CA ALA A 335 -5.65 -17.38 -23.95
C ALA A 335 -6.63 -16.68 -22.99
N ASP A 336 -6.14 -16.37 -21.79
CA ASP A 336 -6.87 -15.58 -20.80
C ASP A 336 -6.91 -14.10 -21.22
N GLY A 337 -5.88 -13.64 -21.94
CA GLY A 337 -5.79 -12.27 -22.44
C GLY A 337 -5.13 -12.16 -23.80
N GLN A 338 -5.53 -11.11 -24.52
CA GLN A 338 -4.91 -10.72 -25.77
C GLN A 338 -3.60 -9.97 -25.49
N LEU A 339 -2.56 -10.22 -26.29
CA LEU A 339 -1.20 -9.71 -26.08
C LEU A 339 -1.12 -8.19 -25.87
N ALA A 340 -1.70 -7.39 -26.76
CA ALA A 340 -1.70 -5.94 -26.63
C ALA A 340 -2.57 -5.45 -25.45
N GLY A 341 -3.61 -6.20 -25.09
CA GLY A 341 -4.45 -5.95 -23.91
C GLY A 341 -3.84 -6.44 -22.59
N SER A 342 -2.72 -7.17 -22.64
CA SER A 342 -2.08 -7.81 -21.48
C SER A 342 -0.58 -7.47 -21.42
N PRO A 343 -0.22 -6.18 -21.33
CA PRO A 343 1.18 -5.75 -21.29
C PRO A 343 1.89 -6.36 -20.08
N SER A 344 3.22 -6.51 -20.18
CA SER A 344 3.99 -7.25 -19.19
C SER A 344 3.92 -6.65 -17.79
N VAL A 345 3.60 -5.36 -17.65
CA VAL A 345 3.39 -4.66 -16.37
C VAL A 345 2.34 -5.32 -15.47
N LEU A 346 1.39 -6.08 -16.02
CA LEU A 346 0.35 -6.78 -15.28
C LEU A 346 0.84 -8.05 -14.54
N PHE A 347 2.06 -8.51 -14.82
CA PHE A 347 2.60 -9.76 -14.30
C PHE A 347 3.84 -9.52 -13.44
N ASP A 348 4.07 -10.35 -12.43
CA ASP A 348 5.29 -10.31 -11.61
C ASP A 348 6.50 -10.87 -12.36
N ALA A 349 6.25 -11.86 -13.23
CA ALA A 349 7.23 -12.46 -14.13
C ALA A 349 6.59 -12.83 -15.47
N VAL A 350 7.42 -13.04 -16.48
CA VAL A 350 6.95 -13.45 -17.81
C VAL A 350 7.65 -14.72 -18.27
N ALA A 351 6.93 -15.54 -19.01
CA ALA A 351 7.42 -16.74 -19.64
C ALA A 351 6.92 -16.84 -21.08
N SER A 352 7.52 -17.69 -21.90
CA SER A 352 7.02 -17.94 -23.25
C SER A 352 7.41 -19.29 -23.80
N ILE A 353 6.49 -19.86 -24.58
CA ILE A 353 6.67 -21.11 -25.30
C ILE A 353 6.25 -20.86 -26.74
N LEU A 354 7.21 -20.59 -27.61
CA LEU A 354 7.01 -20.20 -29.01
C LEU A 354 7.80 -21.11 -29.95
N MET A 355 7.23 -21.36 -31.12
CA MET A 355 7.94 -21.96 -32.24
C MET A 355 8.66 -20.87 -33.05
N PRO A 356 9.79 -21.16 -33.71
CA PRO A 356 10.56 -20.17 -34.48
C PRO A 356 9.71 -19.35 -35.46
N ASP A 357 8.93 -19.99 -36.33
CA ASP A 357 8.08 -19.30 -37.33
C ASP A 357 7.07 -18.33 -36.68
N ALA A 358 6.50 -18.72 -35.54
CA ALA A 358 5.56 -17.88 -34.80
C ALA A 358 6.29 -16.70 -34.14
N ALA A 359 7.48 -16.93 -33.58
CA ALA A 359 8.30 -15.88 -32.99
C ALA A 359 8.79 -14.87 -34.05
N GLU A 360 9.18 -15.30 -35.25
CA GLU A 360 9.54 -14.42 -36.37
C GLU A 360 8.37 -13.53 -36.80
N LYS A 361 7.16 -14.08 -36.81
CA LYS A 361 5.94 -13.30 -37.09
C LYS A 361 5.67 -12.29 -35.98
N LEU A 362 5.80 -12.70 -34.72
CA LEU A 362 5.61 -11.83 -33.56
C LEU A 362 6.68 -10.74 -33.47
N ALA A 363 7.90 -10.97 -33.94
CA ALA A 363 8.97 -9.96 -33.96
C ALA A 363 8.66 -8.75 -34.86
N LYS A 364 7.61 -8.85 -35.70
CA LYS A 364 7.06 -7.74 -36.49
C LYS A 364 5.95 -6.98 -35.76
N ASP A 365 5.47 -7.48 -34.63
CA ASP A 365 4.45 -6.84 -33.78
C ASP A 365 5.13 -6.09 -32.63
N GLY A 366 4.92 -4.77 -32.58
CA GLY A 366 5.49 -3.91 -31.54
C GLY A 366 5.08 -4.34 -30.13
N ALA A 367 3.86 -4.84 -29.94
CA ALA A 367 3.39 -5.28 -28.63
C ALA A 367 4.17 -6.50 -28.12
N ALA A 368 4.54 -7.43 -29.01
CA ALA A 368 5.32 -8.61 -28.63
C ALA A 368 6.75 -8.23 -28.24
N VAL A 369 7.38 -7.32 -28.98
CA VAL A 369 8.73 -6.82 -28.69
C VAL A 369 8.73 -6.02 -27.38
N GLN A 370 7.79 -5.09 -27.21
CA GLN A 370 7.63 -4.30 -25.98
C GLN A 370 7.38 -5.18 -24.77
N TRP A 371 6.64 -6.28 -24.90
CA TRP A 371 6.34 -7.15 -23.78
C TRP A 371 7.61 -7.65 -23.06
N PHE A 372 8.61 -8.11 -23.82
CA PHE A 372 9.90 -8.54 -23.27
C PHE A 372 10.82 -7.38 -22.93
N MET A 373 10.86 -6.33 -23.76
CA MET A 373 11.64 -5.12 -23.48
C MET A 373 11.24 -4.50 -22.14
N ASP A 374 9.94 -4.31 -21.92
CA ASP A 374 9.39 -3.75 -20.68
C ASP A 374 9.59 -4.72 -19.51
N ALA A 375 9.42 -6.04 -19.71
CA ALA A 375 9.69 -7.00 -18.63
C ALA A 375 11.16 -6.96 -18.19
N PHE A 376 12.07 -6.86 -19.15
CA PHE A 376 13.50 -6.78 -18.90
C PHE A 376 13.86 -5.47 -18.21
N GLY A 377 13.40 -4.34 -18.77
CA GLY A 377 13.58 -3.02 -18.21
C GLY A 377 13.01 -2.90 -16.80
N HIS A 378 11.85 -3.50 -16.52
CA HIS A 378 11.28 -3.60 -15.18
C HIS A 378 11.95 -4.65 -14.28
N CYS A 379 13.10 -5.19 -14.68
CA CYS A 379 13.90 -6.14 -13.90
C CYS A 379 13.17 -7.45 -13.55
N LYS A 380 12.16 -7.87 -14.32
CA LYS A 380 11.39 -9.10 -14.02
C LYS A 380 12.16 -10.35 -14.44
N THR A 381 11.83 -11.49 -13.82
CA THR A 381 12.21 -12.80 -14.38
C THR A 381 11.57 -12.99 -15.76
N ILE A 382 12.37 -13.40 -16.74
CA ILE A 382 11.96 -13.77 -18.10
C ILE A 382 12.34 -15.22 -18.34
N ALA A 383 11.34 -16.10 -18.42
CA ALA A 383 11.52 -17.48 -18.84
C ALA A 383 11.34 -17.62 -20.36
N HIS A 384 12.27 -18.24 -21.05
CA HIS A 384 12.24 -18.30 -22.51
C HIS A 384 12.53 -19.70 -23.05
N CYS A 385 11.96 -20.00 -24.22
CA CYS A 385 12.37 -21.16 -25.01
C CYS A 385 13.27 -20.71 -26.17
N LYS A 386 13.77 -21.68 -26.97
CA LYS A 386 14.62 -21.38 -28.13
C LYS A 386 13.95 -20.45 -29.15
N GLY A 387 12.65 -20.63 -29.40
CA GLY A 387 11.91 -19.77 -30.34
C GLY A 387 11.80 -18.33 -29.86
N THR A 388 11.67 -18.12 -28.54
CA THR A 388 11.59 -16.79 -27.93
C THR A 388 12.86 -15.96 -28.13
N GLN A 389 14.02 -16.59 -28.32
CA GLN A 389 15.30 -15.86 -28.50
C GLN A 389 15.21 -14.80 -29.61
N ILE A 390 14.46 -15.08 -30.69
CA ILE A 390 14.21 -14.13 -31.79
C ILE A 390 13.58 -12.82 -31.30
N LEU A 391 12.65 -12.91 -30.35
CA LEU A 391 12.01 -11.75 -29.73
C LEU A 391 12.92 -11.06 -28.72
N LEU A 392 13.69 -11.84 -27.93
CA LEU A 392 14.64 -11.29 -26.97
C LEU A 392 15.72 -10.46 -27.65
N ASP A 393 16.31 -11.01 -28.72
CA ASP A 393 17.32 -10.31 -29.54
C ASP A 393 16.74 -9.03 -30.13
N LYS A 394 15.49 -9.09 -30.64
CA LYS A 394 14.80 -7.92 -31.19
C LYS A 394 14.48 -6.85 -30.14
N ALA A 395 14.19 -7.27 -28.92
CA ALA A 395 13.90 -6.42 -27.77
C ALA A 395 15.16 -5.93 -27.04
N ASN A 396 16.35 -6.29 -27.52
CA ASN A 396 17.64 -6.01 -26.87
C ASN A 396 17.69 -6.51 -25.41
N VAL A 397 17.15 -7.70 -25.18
CA VAL A 397 17.20 -8.40 -23.89
C VAL A 397 18.50 -9.17 -23.80
N GLU A 398 19.37 -8.76 -22.89
CA GLU A 398 20.66 -9.41 -22.66
C GLU A 398 20.55 -10.53 -21.62
N PRO A 399 21.33 -11.62 -21.75
CA PRO A 399 21.36 -12.68 -20.74
C PRO A 399 21.88 -12.17 -19.38
N ASP A 400 21.16 -12.51 -18.31
CA ASP A 400 21.58 -12.34 -16.93
C ASP A 400 20.91 -13.38 -16.01
N GLU A 401 21.07 -13.26 -14.70
CA GLU A 401 20.50 -14.20 -13.71
C GLU A 401 18.96 -14.31 -13.77
N GLY A 402 18.29 -13.31 -14.34
CA GLY A 402 16.84 -13.27 -14.47
C GLY A 402 16.30 -13.58 -15.85
N VAL A 403 17.16 -13.89 -16.84
CA VAL A 403 16.76 -14.37 -18.16
C VAL A 403 17.15 -15.85 -18.25
N VAL A 404 16.16 -16.73 -18.07
CA VAL A 404 16.41 -18.16 -17.85
C VAL A 404 15.64 -19.03 -18.85
N PRO A 405 16.14 -20.25 -19.16
CA PRO A 405 15.34 -21.25 -19.85
C PRO A 405 14.03 -21.54 -19.07
N VAL A 406 12.95 -21.88 -19.79
CA VAL A 406 11.64 -22.21 -19.18
C VAL A 406 11.76 -23.28 -18.11
N GLU A 407 12.67 -24.25 -18.27
CA GLU A 407 12.87 -25.37 -17.33
C GLU A 407 13.45 -24.91 -15.98
N ASP A 408 14.12 -23.76 -15.96
CA ASP A 408 14.74 -23.17 -14.76
C ASP A 408 13.87 -22.09 -14.11
N PHE A 409 12.69 -21.78 -14.67
CA PHE A 409 11.78 -20.75 -14.15
C PHE A 409 11.47 -20.95 -12.66
N MET A 410 11.15 -22.17 -12.25
CA MET A 410 10.78 -22.47 -10.86
C MET A 410 11.94 -22.28 -9.88
N LYS A 411 13.20 -22.32 -10.34
CA LYS A 411 14.38 -21.98 -9.53
C LYS A 411 14.60 -20.48 -9.46
N ALA A 412 14.34 -19.76 -10.55
CA ALA A 412 14.48 -18.31 -10.62
C ALA A 412 13.38 -17.57 -9.84
N GLY A 413 12.14 -18.09 -9.85
CA GLY A 413 10.99 -17.50 -9.19
C GLY A 413 10.49 -16.21 -9.86
N ALA A 414 9.42 -15.62 -9.30
CA ALA A 414 8.91 -14.31 -9.72
C ALA A 414 9.46 -13.21 -8.82
N LYS A 415 10.59 -12.63 -9.21
CA LYS A 415 11.25 -11.54 -8.46
C LYS A 415 11.83 -10.47 -9.36
N ARG A 416 12.31 -9.41 -8.73
CA ARG A 416 13.05 -8.34 -9.40
C ARG A 416 14.55 -8.59 -9.28
N HIS A 417 15.24 -8.53 -10.41
CA HIS A 417 16.68 -8.75 -10.53
C HIS A 417 17.41 -7.43 -10.49
N TRP A 418 17.63 -6.90 -9.29
CA TRP A 418 18.12 -5.53 -9.09
C TRP A 418 19.52 -5.28 -9.66
N ALA A 419 20.37 -6.30 -9.80
CA ALA A 419 21.66 -6.19 -10.49
C ALA A 419 21.55 -5.81 -11.98
N ARG A 420 20.36 -5.98 -12.58
CA ARG A 420 20.06 -5.55 -13.95
C ARG A 420 19.81 -4.05 -14.04
N GLU A 421 19.27 -3.44 -12.98
CA GLU A 421 18.73 -2.08 -13.04
C GLU A 421 19.75 -1.03 -13.55
N PRO A 422 21.00 -0.99 -13.05
CA PRO A 422 22.00 -0.03 -13.54
C PRO A 422 22.39 -0.21 -15.01
N LYS A 423 22.06 -1.35 -15.62
CA LYS A 423 22.38 -1.66 -17.03
C LYS A 423 21.27 -1.25 -17.99
N VAL A 424 20.05 -1.04 -17.49
CA VAL A 424 18.86 -0.82 -18.32
C VAL A 424 18.26 0.58 -18.17
N ARG A 425 18.75 1.36 -17.22
CA ARG A 425 18.31 2.75 -17.00
C ARG A 425 19.38 3.53 -16.23
N ASP A 426 19.43 4.82 -16.51
CA ASP A 426 20.23 5.78 -15.77
C ASP A 426 19.33 6.41 -14.68
N LEU A 427 19.57 6.05 -13.42
CA LEU A 427 18.82 6.55 -12.27
C LEU A 427 19.65 7.61 -11.54
N ALA A 428 18.95 8.59 -10.98
CA ALA A 428 19.57 9.69 -10.23
C ALA A 428 20.33 9.21 -9.00
#